data_AF-A0A4W5L5J6-F1
#
_entry.id   AF-A0A4W5L5J6-F1
#
_cell.length_a   1.000
_cell.length_b   1.000
_cell.length_c   1.000
_cell.angle_alpha   90.00
_cell.angle_beta   90.00
_cell.angle_gamma   90.00
#
_symmetry.space_group_name_H-M   'P 1'
#
loop_
_entity.id
_entity.type
_entity.pdbx_description
1 polymer ?
#
loop_
_entity_poly.entity_id
_entity_poly.type
_entity_poly.pdbx_seq_one_letter_code
_entity_poly.pdbx_strand_id
1 'polypeptide(L)'
;MPAFLCTRVSTWTCSSKLICKFANFPTLRPSSSRRFSASRNLFLQSSTSQNCAYISVQRKGLASRRTGLNIFVHNISTYRKKMSSSRSDPGMRQRMVWVDLEMTGLDIEKDQIIEMACIITDSELNVLAEGPNLIIHTTGELLDGMDDWCKEHHGNSGLTQAVRDSKISLQQAEYEFLSFIRQHTPPGHCPLAGNSVHADKKFLDKYMPQFMHHLHYRIIDVSTIKELCRRWFPEEYKLAPQKKASHRALDDIQESIKELHFYRAHVFKSQTEEKKRKILQNCDSNKSV
;
A
#
# COMPACT_ATOMS: atom_id res chain seq x y z
N MET A 1 57.18 -9.24 58.30
CA MET A 1 56.65 -8.47 59.44
C MET A 1 56.67 -6.99 59.10
N PRO A 2 55.69 -6.16 59.51
CA PRO A 2 54.24 -6.35 59.32
C PRO A 2 53.49 -5.02 58.97
N ALA A 3 52.18 -5.16 58.66
CA ALA A 3 51.03 -4.34 59.13
C ALA A 3 50.91 -2.84 58.71
N PHE A 4 49.74 -2.22 58.49
CA PHE A 4 48.31 -2.55 58.37
C PHE A 4 47.55 -1.24 57.96
N LEU A 5 46.24 -1.40 57.72
CA LEU A 5 45.10 -0.44 57.66
C LEU A 5 44.60 -0.07 56.25
N CYS A 6 43.30 0.04 55.97
CA CYS A 6 42.04 -0.53 56.47
C CYS A 6 40.90 0.10 55.61
N THR A 7 39.93 -0.71 55.15
CA THR A 7 38.53 -0.35 54.76
C THR A 7 38.32 0.60 53.55
N ARG A 8 37.26 0.50 52.72
CA ARG A 8 35.91 -0.06 52.88
C ARG A 8 35.27 -0.32 51.50
N VAL A 9 34.45 -1.37 51.44
CA VAL A 9 33.58 -1.76 50.32
C VAL A 9 32.34 -0.86 50.30
N SER A 10 31.98 -0.31 49.14
CA SER A 10 30.73 0.44 48.94
C SER A 10 29.70 -0.41 48.19
N THR A 11 28.82 -1.04 48.97
CA THR A 11 27.51 -1.51 48.52
C THR A 11 26.54 -0.32 48.52
N TRP A 12 25.89 -0.05 47.38
CA TRP A 12 24.77 0.88 47.33
C TRP A 12 23.47 0.10 47.49
N THR A 13 22.83 0.34 48.62
CA THR A 13 21.51 -0.16 48.98
C THR A 13 20.41 0.63 48.27
N CYS A 14 19.43 -0.11 47.76
CA CYS A 14 18.18 0.41 47.23
C CYS A 14 17.25 0.76 48.40
N SER A 15 16.86 2.03 48.49
CA SER A 15 15.73 2.55 49.27
C SER A 15 15.41 3.90 48.62
N SER A 16 14.22 4.19 48.12
CA SER A 16 13.00 4.29 48.92
C SER A 16 11.77 4.42 48.01
N LYS A 17 10.73 3.67 48.35
CA LYS A 17 9.31 4.05 48.40
C LYS A 17 8.88 5.22 47.50
N LEU A 18 8.22 4.91 46.38
CA LEU A 18 7.21 5.79 45.80
C LEU A 18 5.82 5.15 45.93
N ILE A 19 4.92 5.98 46.44
CA ILE A 19 3.59 5.70 46.92
C ILE A 19 2.65 5.42 45.74
N CYS A 20 2.03 4.23 45.72
CA CYS A 20 0.85 3.97 44.90
C CYS A 20 -0.33 4.78 45.46
N LYS A 21 -0.65 5.92 44.85
CA LYS A 21 -1.95 6.57 45.03
C LYS A 21 -2.98 5.84 44.17
N PHE A 22 -3.77 4.98 44.82
CA PHE A 22 -5.06 4.52 44.32
C PHE A 22 -5.99 5.73 44.21
N ALA A 23 -6.32 6.13 42.98
CA ALA A 23 -7.42 7.03 42.72
C ALA A 23 -8.70 6.20 42.58
N ASN A 24 -9.62 6.41 43.53
CA ASN A 24 -10.98 5.91 43.53
C ASN A 24 -11.73 6.38 42.29
N PHE A 25 -12.16 5.45 41.43
CA PHE A 25 -13.20 5.70 40.44
C PHE A 25 -14.57 5.30 41.04
N PRO A 26 -15.58 6.18 41.01
CA PRO A 26 -16.91 5.85 41.49
C PRO A 26 -17.60 4.84 40.57
N THR A 27 -18.15 3.81 41.21
CA THR A 27 -19.00 2.78 40.63
C THR A 27 -20.28 3.37 40.04
N LEU A 28 -20.49 3.21 38.74
CA LEU A 28 -21.80 3.35 38.11
C LEU A 28 -22.26 1.98 37.61
N ARG A 29 -23.31 1.45 38.27
CA ARG A 29 -24.07 0.29 37.81
C ARG A 29 -24.97 0.70 36.64
N PRO A 30 -25.15 -0.15 35.62
CA PRO A 30 -26.37 -0.15 34.84
C PRO A 30 -27.27 -1.30 35.30
N SER A 31 -28.44 -0.93 35.81
CA SER A 31 -29.57 -1.80 36.10
C SER A 31 -30.28 -2.25 34.82
N SER A 32 -30.79 -3.49 34.87
CA SER A 32 -31.98 -3.99 34.19
C SER A 32 -32.05 -3.93 32.66
N SER A 33 -31.75 -5.08 32.07
CA SER A 33 -32.65 -5.82 31.15
C SER A 33 -33.88 -5.07 30.62
N ARG A 34 -33.85 -4.71 29.33
CA ARG A 34 -35.02 -4.85 28.45
C ARG A 34 -34.59 -5.42 27.12
N ARG A 35 -35.07 -6.65 26.88
CA ARG A 35 -35.21 -7.27 25.57
C ARG A 35 -36.13 -6.38 24.73
N PHE A 36 -35.73 -6.06 23.50
CA PHE A 36 -36.69 -5.81 22.43
C PHE A 36 -36.24 -6.53 21.17
N SER A 37 -37.25 -7.02 20.47
CA SER A 37 -37.28 -8.19 19.61
C SER A 37 -36.63 -7.98 18.26
N ALA A 38 -35.96 -9.05 17.80
CA ALA A 38 -35.72 -9.30 16.39
C ALA A 38 -37.06 -9.42 15.65
N SER A 39 -37.34 -8.48 14.76
CA SER A 39 -38.40 -8.65 13.75
C SER A 39 -37.84 -9.51 12.62
N ARG A 40 -38.12 -10.81 12.71
CA ARG A 40 -38.03 -11.74 11.58
C ARG A 40 -39.11 -11.36 10.57
N ASN A 41 -38.72 -10.72 9.46
CA ASN A 41 -39.55 -10.74 8.26
C ASN A 41 -39.31 -12.09 7.55
N LEU A 42 -40.28 -13.00 7.72
CA LEU A 42 -40.55 -14.03 6.72
C LEU A 42 -41.07 -13.30 5.47
N PHE A 43 -40.34 -13.38 4.36
CA PHE A 43 -40.96 -13.24 3.04
C PHE A 43 -40.59 -14.47 2.22
N LEU A 44 -41.66 -15.13 1.75
CA LEU A 44 -41.62 -16.35 0.98
C LEU A 44 -40.81 -16.18 -0.31
N GLN A 45 -40.10 -17.25 -0.65
CA GLN A 45 -39.57 -17.50 -1.97
C GLN A 45 -40.66 -17.39 -3.02
N SER A 46 -40.42 -16.60 -4.06
CA SER A 46 -40.98 -16.86 -5.38
C SER A 46 -39.94 -16.48 -6.43
N SER A 47 -39.38 -17.52 -7.02
CA SER A 47 -38.51 -17.48 -8.19
C SER A 47 -39.37 -17.34 -9.44
N THR A 48 -39.29 -16.22 -10.16
CA THR A 48 -39.65 -16.19 -11.59
C THR A 48 -38.83 -15.13 -12.28
N SER A 49 -37.89 -15.60 -13.11
CA SER A 49 -37.14 -14.85 -14.10
C SER A 49 -38.10 -14.22 -15.11
N GLN A 50 -38.09 -12.89 -15.24
CA GLN A 50 -38.74 -12.20 -16.35
C GLN A 50 -37.70 -11.83 -17.40
N ASN A 51 -37.85 -12.50 -18.55
CA ASN A 51 -37.19 -12.23 -19.81
C ASN A 51 -37.57 -10.83 -20.32
N CYS A 52 -36.57 -10.05 -20.71
CA CYS A 52 -36.75 -8.82 -21.47
C CYS A 52 -36.88 -9.16 -22.96
N ALA A 53 -37.95 -8.67 -23.57
CA ALA A 53 -38.43 -9.02 -24.90
C ALA A 53 -37.54 -8.47 -26.03
N TYR A 54 -37.29 -9.32 -27.03
CA TYR A 54 -36.65 -8.98 -28.30
C TYR A 54 -37.72 -8.42 -29.27
N ILE A 55 -37.45 -7.25 -29.84
CA ILE A 55 -38.26 -6.64 -30.90
C ILE A 55 -38.05 -7.43 -32.19
N SER A 56 -39.14 -7.96 -32.76
CA SER A 56 -39.15 -8.60 -34.08
C SER A 56 -39.55 -7.58 -35.14
N VAL A 57 -38.70 -7.38 -36.16
CA VAL A 57 -39.06 -6.64 -37.37
C VAL A 57 -39.20 -7.65 -38.50
N GLN A 58 -40.42 -7.80 -39.00
CA GLN A 58 -40.75 -8.60 -40.17
C GLN A 58 -40.13 -7.98 -41.44
N ARG A 59 -39.42 -8.79 -42.23
CA ARG A 59 -39.13 -8.47 -43.64
C ARG A 59 -39.85 -9.46 -44.55
N LYS A 60 -40.73 -8.90 -45.39
CA LYS A 60 -41.44 -9.57 -46.47
C LYS A 60 -40.45 -10.08 -47.52
N GLY A 61 -40.65 -11.32 -47.97
CA GLY A 61 -39.89 -11.91 -49.06
C GLY A 61 -40.28 -11.30 -50.41
N LEU A 62 -39.27 -10.97 -51.22
CA LEU A 62 -39.38 -10.81 -52.66
C LEU A 62 -38.36 -11.74 -53.33
N ALA A 63 -38.82 -12.42 -54.36
CA ALA A 63 -38.13 -13.48 -55.07
C ALA A 63 -37.12 -12.97 -56.11
N SER A 64 -36.16 -13.85 -56.40
CA SER A 64 -35.49 -14.07 -57.70
C SER A 64 -34.58 -12.97 -58.26
N ARG A 65 -33.28 -13.25 -58.28
CA ARG A 65 -32.52 -13.58 -59.51
C ARG A 65 -31.09 -14.02 -59.18
N ARG A 66 -30.64 -15.06 -59.90
CA ARG A 66 -29.27 -15.59 -59.89
C ARG A 66 -28.31 -14.59 -60.54
N THR A 67 -27.20 -14.31 -59.87
CA THR A 67 -25.85 -14.18 -60.48
C THR A 67 -24.82 -14.33 -59.37
N GLY A 68 -23.80 -15.15 -59.60
CA GLY A 68 -22.94 -15.69 -58.57
C GLY A 68 -21.94 -14.72 -57.95
N LEU A 69 -21.49 -15.08 -56.74
CA LEU A 69 -20.13 -14.85 -56.28
C LEU A 69 -19.83 -15.82 -55.14
N ASN A 70 -18.85 -16.70 -55.33
CA ASN A 70 -18.26 -17.53 -54.28
C ASN A 70 -17.60 -16.62 -53.24
N ILE A 71 -18.07 -16.64 -51.99
CA ILE A 71 -17.37 -16.04 -50.86
C ILE A 71 -17.26 -17.07 -49.73
N PHE A 72 -16.04 -17.59 -49.59
CA PHE A 72 -15.35 -17.97 -48.36
C PHE A 72 -16.23 -18.31 -47.14
N VAL A 73 -16.51 -19.61 -46.96
CA VAL A 73 -16.81 -20.16 -45.63
C VAL A 73 -15.47 -20.56 -45.00
N HIS A 74 -14.84 -19.65 -44.27
CA HIS A 74 -13.75 -19.99 -43.37
C HIS A 74 -13.93 -19.26 -42.03
N ASN A 75 -13.87 -20.05 -40.97
CA ASN A 75 -13.52 -19.64 -39.61
C ASN A 75 -14.56 -18.89 -38.75
N ILE A 76 -15.66 -19.57 -38.41
CA ILE A 76 -16.46 -19.27 -37.20
C ILE A 76 -15.98 -20.10 -35.98
N SER A 77 -15.02 -21.02 -36.15
CA SER A 77 -14.45 -21.84 -35.06
C SER A 77 -13.37 -21.10 -34.23
N THR A 78 -12.66 -20.14 -34.82
CA THR A 78 -11.53 -19.45 -34.18
C THR A 78 -11.95 -18.27 -33.29
N TYR A 79 -13.16 -17.73 -33.44
CA TYR A 79 -13.62 -16.59 -32.65
C TYR A 79 -14.25 -16.94 -31.30
N ARG A 80 -14.53 -18.22 -31.03
CA ARG A 80 -15.14 -18.68 -29.77
C ARG A 80 -14.13 -19.02 -28.66
N LYS A 81 -12.82 -18.88 -28.93
CA LYS A 81 -11.73 -19.21 -27.99
C LYS A 81 -11.12 -18.03 -27.24
N LYS A 82 -11.63 -16.80 -27.39
CA LYS A 82 -11.08 -15.59 -26.74
C LYS A 82 -11.99 -14.93 -25.69
N MET A 83 -12.88 -15.73 -25.09
CA MET A 83 -13.59 -15.38 -23.85
C MET A 83 -13.36 -16.48 -22.79
N SER A 84 -12.12 -16.97 -22.67
CA SER A 84 -11.72 -17.80 -21.53
C SER A 84 -11.05 -16.91 -20.48
N SER A 85 -11.64 -16.89 -19.28
CA SER A 85 -11.17 -16.29 -18.02
C SER A 85 -9.75 -15.69 -18.05
N SER A 86 -9.65 -14.38 -17.85
CA SER A 86 -8.41 -13.67 -17.57
C SER A 86 -7.80 -14.18 -16.25
N ARG A 87 -7.04 -15.26 -16.30
CA ARG A 87 -6.05 -15.55 -15.26
C ARG A 87 -5.04 -14.42 -15.36
N SER A 88 -5.07 -13.48 -14.39
CA SER A 88 -4.00 -12.49 -14.27
C SER A 88 -2.68 -13.23 -14.23
N ASP A 89 -1.70 -12.74 -15.01
CA ASP A 89 -0.35 -13.29 -15.03
C ASP A 89 0.14 -13.46 -13.57
N PRO A 90 0.58 -14.66 -13.14
CA PRO A 90 1.04 -14.91 -11.79
C PRO A 90 2.06 -13.88 -11.29
N GLY A 91 2.88 -13.31 -12.19
CA GLY A 91 3.82 -12.25 -11.86
C GLY A 91 3.15 -10.93 -11.45
N MET A 92 2.00 -10.60 -12.05
CA MET A 92 1.27 -9.36 -11.73
C MET A 92 0.78 -9.31 -10.28
N ARG A 93 0.44 -10.46 -9.69
CA ARG A 93 -0.06 -10.53 -8.30
C ARG A 93 1.02 -10.24 -7.25
N GLN A 94 2.30 -10.30 -7.65
CA GLN A 94 3.44 -10.05 -6.76
C GLN A 94 4.01 -8.63 -6.92
N ARG A 95 3.39 -7.81 -7.76
CA ARG A 95 3.78 -6.40 -7.94
C ARG A 95 3.51 -5.60 -6.66
N MET A 96 4.26 -4.52 -6.50
CA MET A 96 4.11 -3.58 -5.40
C MET A 96 3.67 -2.22 -5.94
N VAL A 97 2.73 -1.58 -5.23
CA VAL A 97 2.24 -0.24 -5.56
C VAL A 97 2.91 0.75 -4.62
N TRP A 98 3.94 1.42 -5.11
CA TRP A 98 4.68 2.41 -4.34
C TRP A 98 3.96 3.74 -4.38
N VAL A 99 3.78 4.34 -3.20
CA VAL A 99 3.14 5.64 -3.03
C VAL A 99 3.90 6.41 -1.97
N ASP A 100 3.95 7.71 -2.15
CA ASP A 100 4.35 8.69 -1.16
C ASP A 100 3.39 9.87 -1.26
N LEU A 101 3.04 10.44 -0.10
CA LEU A 101 2.13 11.56 0.02
C LEU A 101 2.82 12.70 0.74
N GLU A 102 2.59 13.91 0.25
CA GLU A 102 2.78 15.12 1.05
C GLU A 102 1.41 15.55 1.59
N MET A 103 1.35 15.87 2.88
CA MET A 103 0.14 16.31 3.58
C MET A 103 0.35 17.67 4.23
N THR A 104 -0.73 18.34 4.57
CA THR A 104 -0.69 19.58 5.37
C THR A 104 -0.28 19.35 6.84
N GLY A 105 -0.24 18.09 7.27
CA GLY A 105 0.11 17.66 8.62
C GLY A 105 -0.24 16.17 8.85
N LEU A 106 -0.26 15.74 10.12
CA LEU A 106 -0.45 14.33 10.51
C LEU A 106 -1.81 14.05 11.20
N ASP A 107 -2.62 15.07 11.44
CA ASP A 107 -3.95 14.96 12.03
C ASP A 107 -4.98 14.61 10.96
N ILE A 108 -5.35 13.33 10.90
CA ILE A 108 -6.29 12.79 9.92
C ILE A 108 -7.66 13.48 9.92
N GLU A 109 -8.06 14.15 11.01
CA GLU A 109 -9.35 14.85 11.09
C GLU A 109 -9.30 16.28 10.54
N LYS A 110 -8.11 16.85 10.34
CA LYS A 110 -7.93 18.23 9.88
C LYS A 110 -7.13 18.33 8.58
N ASP A 111 -6.09 17.52 8.47
CA ASP A 111 -5.12 17.61 7.40
C ASP A 111 -5.59 16.93 6.12
N GLN A 112 -5.05 17.40 4.99
CA GLN A 112 -5.37 16.93 3.65
C GLN A 112 -4.12 16.54 2.86
N ILE A 113 -4.32 15.71 1.85
CA ILE A 113 -3.31 15.31 0.86
C ILE A 113 -3.11 16.47 -0.11
N ILE A 114 -1.85 16.87 -0.34
CA ILE A 114 -1.48 17.99 -1.21
C ILE A 114 -0.51 17.60 -2.34
N GLU A 115 0.22 16.50 -2.21
CA GLU A 115 0.94 15.86 -3.32
C GLU A 115 0.81 14.35 -3.21
N MET A 116 0.75 13.66 -4.35
CA MET A 116 0.81 12.21 -4.41
C MET A 116 1.58 11.79 -5.64
N ALA A 117 2.45 10.80 -5.49
CA ALA A 117 3.09 10.10 -6.59
C ALA A 117 2.84 8.59 -6.50
N CYS A 118 2.98 7.89 -7.63
CA CYS A 118 2.87 6.44 -7.64
C CYS A 118 3.87 5.78 -8.61
N ILE A 119 4.46 4.66 -8.20
CA ILE A 119 5.31 3.81 -9.05
C ILE A 119 4.87 2.34 -8.89
N ILE A 120 4.89 1.58 -9.99
CA ILE A 120 4.68 0.13 -9.96
C ILE A 120 6.02 -0.57 -10.15
N THR A 121 6.29 -1.54 -9.28
CA THR A 121 7.45 -2.44 -9.42
C THR A 121 7.02 -3.90 -9.50
N ASP A 122 7.87 -4.75 -10.06
CA ASP A 122 7.76 -6.20 -9.87
C ASP A 122 8.24 -6.64 -8.47
N SER A 123 8.22 -7.95 -8.21
CA SER A 123 8.67 -8.53 -6.94
C SER A 123 10.17 -8.35 -6.67
N GLU A 124 10.93 -8.00 -7.70
CA GLU A 124 12.39 -7.83 -7.66
C GLU A 124 12.79 -6.35 -7.56
N LEU A 125 11.81 -5.47 -7.35
CA LEU A 125 11.97 -4.02 -7.23
C LEU A 125 12.42 -3.34 -8.53
N ASN A 126 12.16 -3.96 -9.69
CA ASN A 126 12.34 -3.30 -10.98
C ASN A 126 11.13 -2.43 -11.29
N VAL A 127 11.35 -1.17 -11.66
CA VAL A 127 10.29 -0.25 -12.07
C VAL A 127 9.66 -0.73 -13.37
N LEU A 128 8.35 -0.96 -13.35
CA LEU A 128 7.56 -1.37 -14.51
C LEU A 128 6.80 -0.21 -15.14
N ALA A 129 6.36 0.74 -14.32
CA ALA A 129 5.65 1.92 -14.75
C ALA A 129 5.77 3.03 -13.70
N GLU A 130 5.97 4.26 -14.16
CA GLU A 130 5.81 5.47 -13.35
C GLU A 130 4.41 6.00 -13.59
N GLY A 131 3.69 6.27 -12.50
CA GLY A 131 2.33 6.79 -12.52
C GLY A 131 2.29 8.31 -12.51
N PRO A 132 1.09 8.88 -12.29
CA PRO A 132 0.95 10.32 -12.10
C PRO A 132 1.79 10.82 -10.91
N ASN A 133 2.24 12.07 -11.00
CA ASN A 133 2.77 12.84 -9.88
C ASN A 133 1.95 14.14 -9.82
N LEU A 134 0.98 14.18 -8.92
CA LEU A 134 -0.08 15.19 -8.92
C LEU A 134 -0.04 16.03 -7.66
N ILE A 135 -0.12 17.34 -7.85
CA ILE A 135 -0.30 18.31 -6.78
C ILE A 135 -1.79 18.61 -6.68
N ILE A 136 -2.36 18.41 -5.50
CA ILE A 136 -3.80 18.47 -5.25
C ILE A 136 -4.14 19.83 -4.64
N HIS A 137 -5.13 20.52 -5.22
CA HIS A 137 -5.57 21.81 -4.72
C HIS A 137 -6.17 21.70 -3.31
N THR A 138 -5.79 22.62 -2.43
CA THR A 138 -6.48 22.86 -1.16
C THR A 138 -6.64 24.35 -0.87
N THR A 139 -7.47 24.70 0.11
CA THR A 139 -7.79 26.09 0.42
C THR A 139 -6.59 26.83 1.04
N GLY A 140 -6.52 28.15 0.78
CA GLY A 140 -5.49 29.00 1.39
C GLY A 140 -5.54 28.98 2.92
N GLU A 141 -6.74 28.94 3.51
CA GLU A 141 -6.93 28.84 4.96
C GLU A 141 -6.28 27.59 5.57
N LEU A 142 -6.36 26.44 4.88
CA LEU A 142 -5.74 25.21 5.37
C LEU A 142 -4.20 25.30 5.28
N LEU A 143 -3.67 25.83 4.18
CA LEU A 143 -2.23 26.04 4.01
C LEU A 143 -1.66 27.01 5.04
N ASP A 144 -2.37 28.11 5.29
CA ASP A 144 -1.98 29.11 6.28
C ASP A 144 -2.12 28.58 7.72
N GLY A 145 -2.95 27.55 7.92
CA GLY A 145 -3.17 26.85 9.18
C GLY A 145 -2.18 25.71 9.49
N MET A 146 -1.28 25.36 8.57
CA MET A 146 -0.25 24.33 8.79
C MET A 146 0.68 24.69 9.95
N ASP A 147 1.30 23.68 10.57
CA ASP A 147 2.34 23.90 11.57
C ASP A 147 3.61 24.52 10.94
N ASP A 148 4.50 25.03 11.79
CA ASP A 148 5.71 25.74 11.34
C ASP A 148 6.63 24.84 10.52
N TRP A 149 6.70 23.55 10.85
CA TRP A 149 7.54 22.58 10.15
C TRP A 149 7.03 22.37 8.72
N CYS A 150 5.73 22.15 8.54
CA CYS A 150 5.09 21.97 7.23
C CYS A 150 5.18 23.26 6.39
N LYS A 151 4.97 24.43 7.01
CA LYS A 151 5.12 25.73 6.32
C LYS A 151 6.52 25.93 5.76
N GLU A 152 7.54 25.64 6.56
CA GLU A 152 8.94 25.77 6.15
C GLU A 152 9.28 24.77 5.03
N HIS A 153 8.99 23.49 5.22
CA HIS A 153 9.38 22.44 4.28
C HIS A 153 8.66 22.57 2.94
N HIS A 154 7.33 22.73 2.97
CA HIS A 154 6.52 22.91 1.75
C HIS A 154 6.75 24.25 1.08
N GLY A 155 7.14 25.28 1.85
CA GLY A 155 7.57 26.57 1.32
C GLY A 155 8.88 26.45 0.56
N ASN A 156 9.90 25.83 1.18
CA ASN A 156 11.24 25.66 0.60
C ASN A 156 11.24 24.75 -0.63
N SER A 157 10.40 23.72 -0.66
CA SER A 157 10.24 22.83 -1.83
C SER A 157 9.43 23.46 -2.97
N GLY A 158 8.77 24.59 -2.72
CA GLY A 158 7.83 25.24 -3.64
C GLY A 158 6.45 24.59 -3.72
N LEU A 159 6.21 23.52 -2.94
CA LEU A 159 4.95 22.78 -2.94
C LEU A 159 3.77 23.66 -2.52
N THR A 160 3.92 24.51 -1.50
CA THR A 160 2.84 25.40 -1.03
C THR A 160 2.29 26.28 -2.16
N GLN A 161 3.18 26.85 -2.98
CA GLN A 161 2.76 27.70 -4.10
C GLN A 161 2.11 26.85 -5.21
N ALA A 162 2.70 25.69 -5.53
CA ALA A 162 2.15 24.79 -6.52
C ALA A 162 0.75 24.25 -6.15
N VAL A 163 0.46 24.07 -4.86
CA VAL A 163 -0.87 23.69 -4.35
C VAL A 163 -1.89 24.81 -4.59
N ARG A 164 -1.50 26.07 -4.35
CA ARG A 164 -2.36 27.24 -4.63
C ARG A 164 -2.67 27.37 -6.12
N ASP A 165 -1.69 27.06 -6.97
CA ASP A 165 -1.82 27.15 -8.43
C ASP A 165 -2.50 25.91 -9.05
N SER A 166 -2.57 24.80 -8.31
CA SER A 166 -3.20 23.57 -8.77
C SER A 166 -4.70 23.74 -8.98
N LYS A 167 -5.21 23.04 -9.99
CA LYS A 167 -6.63 22.93 -10.34
C LYS A 167 -7.15 21.51 -10.19
N ILE A 168 -6.31 20.58 -9.73
CA ILE A 168 -6.65 19.17 -9.61
C ILE A 168 -7.36 18.97 -8.28
N SER A 169 -8.61 18.50 -8.34
CA SER A 169 -9.34 18.11 -7.12
C SER A 169 -8.89 16.76 -6.61
N LEU A 170 -9.12 16.49 -5.32
CA LEU A 170 -8.84 15.20 -4.70
C LEU A 170 -9.50 14.03 -5.45
N GLN A 171 -10.75 14.21 -5.92
CA GLN A 171 -11.49 13.17 -6.66
C GLN A 171 -10.91 12.91 -8.05
N GLN A 172 -10.41 13.96 -8.73
CA GLN A 172 -9.72 13.82 -9.99
C GLN A 172 -8.41 13.06 -9.81
N ALA A 173 -7.62 13.43 -8.80
CA ALA A 173 -6.40 12.71 -8.45
C ALA A 173 -6.69 11.23 -8.13
N GLU A 174 -7.67 10.92 -7.26
CA GLU A 174 -8.05 9.54 -6.95
C GLU A 174 -8.39 8.75 -8.22
N TYR A 175 -9.18 9.34 -9.13
CA TYR A 175 -9.54 8.69 -10.39
C TYR A 175 -8.32 8.40 -11.28
N GLU A 176 -7.40 9.36 -11.41
CA GLU A 176 -6.18 9.19 -12.21
C GLU A 176 -5.28 8.08 -11.64
N PHE A 177 -5.05 8.08 -10.33
CA PHE A 177 -4.29 7.03 -9.67
C PHE A 177 -4.96 5.66 -9.76
N LEU A 178 -6.27 5.59 -9.52
CA LEU A 178 -7.04 4.35 -9.62
C LEU A 178 -7.02 3.79 -11.05
N SER A 179 -7.19 4.67 -12.05
CA SER A 179 -7.12 4.30 -13.47
C SER A 179 -5.75 3.73 -13.84
N PHE A 180 -4.68 4.37 -13.35
CA PHE A 180 -3.31 3.90 -13.52
C PHE A 180 -3.10 2.51 -12.90
N ILE A 181 -3.38 2.33 -11.60
CA ILE A 181 -3.09 1.05 -10.92
C ILE A 181 -3.92 -0.12 -11.48
N ARG A 182 -5.13 0.14 -12.00
CA ARG A 182 -5.98 -0.88 -12.65
C ARG A 182 -5.36 -1.46 -13.92
N GLN A 183 -4.55 -0.68 -14.63
CA GLN A 183 -3.83 -1.14 -15.83
C GLN A 183 -2.64 -2.03 -15.47
N HIS A 184 -2.10 -1.88 -14.25
CA HIS A 184 -0.85 -2.52 -13.84
C HIS A 184 -0.99 -3.60 -12.77
N THR A 185 -2.10 -3.68 -12.05
CA THR A 185 -2.28 -4.61 -10.93
C THR A 185 -3.67 -5.23 -10.92
N PRO A 186 -3.79 -6.53 -10.58
CA PRO A 186 -5.09 -7.16 -10.40
C PRO A 186 -5.71 -6.69 -9.07
N PRO A 187 -7.03 -6.47 -9.02
CA PRO A 187 -7.70 -5.95 -7.83
C PRO A 187 -7.53 -6.88 -6.62
N GLY A 188 -7.25 -6.29 -5.46
CA GLY A 188 -7.16 -6.95 -4.16
C GLY A 188 -5.89 -7.77 -3.92
N HIS A 189 -4.88 -7.70 -4.78
CA HIS A 189 -3.68 -8.54 -4.69
C HIS A 189 -2.40 -7.81 -4.29
N CYS A 190 -2.16 -6.62 -4.85
CA CYS A 190 -0.89 -5.93 -4.67
C CYS A 190 -0.92 -5.05 -3.41
N PRO A 191 0.08 -5.14 -2.52
CA PRO A 191 0.18 -4.29 -1.34
C PRO A 191 0.67 -2.88 -1.70
N LEU A 192 0.31 -1.92 -0.84
CA LEU A 192 0.91 -0.59 -0.82
C LEU A 192 2.36 -0.69 -0.29
N ALA A 193 3.29 0.06 -0.87
CA ALA A 193 4.71 0.05 -0.50
C ALA A 193 5.27 1.47 -0.35
N GLY A 194 6.22 1.65 0.57
CA GLY A 194 6.85 2.94 0.83
C GLY A 194 7.53 2.97 2.20
N ASN A 195 8.17 4.08 2.54
CA ASN A 195 8.69 4.30 3.89
C ASN A 195 7.59 4.82 4.80
N SER A 196 7.37 4.17 5.95
CA SER A 196 6.34 4.59 6.92
C SER A 196 4.94 4.67 6.29
N VAL A 197 4.69 3.87 5.26
CA VAL A 197 3.53 3.95 4.37
C VAL A 197 2.19 3.65 5.07
N HIS A 198 2.24 3.21 6.33
CA HIS A 198 1.06 3.14 7.19
C HIS A 198 0.46 4.53 7.46
N ALA A 199 1.27 5.59 7.46
CA ALA A 199 0.81 6.98 7.56
C ALA A 199 0.03 7.37 6.29
N ASP A 200 0.60 7.11 5.11
CA ASP A 200 -0.06 7.38 3.83
C ASP A 200 -1.36 6.59 3.70
N LYS A 201 -1.31 5.29 4.05
CA LYS A 201 -2.48 4.41 4.04
C LYS A 201 -3.62 4.99 4.88
N LYS A 202 -3.33 5.60 6.03
CA LYS A 202 -4.35 6.21 6.90
C LYS A 202 -5.09 7.34 6.18
N PHE A 203 -4.37 8.17 5.43
CA PHE A 203 -4.97 9.23 4.60
C PHE A 203 -5.71 8.64 3.39
N LEU A 204 -5.13 7.68 2.68
CA LEU A 204 -5.76 7.05 1.52
C LEU A 204 -7.04 6.30 1.89
N ASP A 205 -7.09 5.59 3.02
CA ASP A 205 -8.30 4.90 3.49
C ASP A 205 -9.47 5.88 3.71
N LYS A 206 -9.19 7.12 4.13
CA LYS A 206 -10.20 8.16 4.38
C LYS A 206 -10.55 8.96 3.13
N TYR A 207 -9.53 9.39 2.38
CA TYR A 207 -9.65 10.39 1.32
C TYR A 207 -9.67 9.81 -0.09
N MET A 208 -9.12 8.61 -0.28
CA MET A 208 -9.10 7.88 -1.57
C MET A 208 -9.55 6.41 -1.41
N PRO A 209 -10.77 6.15 -0.90
CA PRO A 209 -11.21 4.80 -0.57
C PRO A 209 -11.35 3.87 -1.78
N GLN A 210 -11.63 4.39 -2.98
CA GLN A 210 -11.74 3.57 -4.19
C GLN A 210 -10.36 3.11 -4.67
N PHE A 211 -9.34 3.96 -4.52
CA PHE A 211 -7.95 3.59 -4.73
C PHE A 211 -7.55 2.44 -3.78
N MET A 212 -7.82 2.59 -2.48
CA MET A 212 -7.48 1.58 -1.49
C MET A 212 -8.26 0.26 -1.66
N HIS A 213 -9.51 0.30 -2.13
CA HIS A 213 -10.30 -0.91 -2.41
C HIS A 213 -9.67 -1.80 -3.50
N HIS A 214 -8.90 -1.22 -4.42
CA HIS A 214 -8.18 -1.98 -5.44
C HIS A 214 -6.92 -2.67 -4.89
N LEU A 215 -6.37 -2.20 -3.77
CA LEU A 215 -5.14 -2.73 -3.19
C LEU A 215 -5.40 -3.83 -2.15
N HIS A 216 -4.37 -4.61 -1.86
CA HIS A 216 -4.40 -5.55 -0.75
C HIS A 216 -4.31 -4.81 0.60
N TYR A 217 -4.91 -5.37 1.66
CA TYR A 217 -4.92 -4.75 2.99
C TYR A 217 -3.54 -4.67 3.69
N ARG A 218 -2.54 -5.41 3.18
CA ARG A 218 -1.18 -5.46 3.71
C ARG A 218 -0.35 -4.35 3.10
N ILE A 219 0.70 -3.96 3.80
CA ILE A 219 1.69 -3.00 3.32
C ILE A 219 3.09 -3.61 3.32
N ILE A 220 3.97 -3.08 2.48
CA ILE A 220 5.41 -3.29 2.52
C ILE A 220 6.03 -2.00 3.01
N ASP A 221 6.30 -1.95 4.32
CA ASP A 221 6.85 -0.76 4.96
C ASP A 221 8.38 -0.87 5.07
N VAL A 222 9.09 -0.08 4.27
CA VAL A 222 10.56 -0.05 4.24
C VAL A 222 11.13 0.38 5.59
N SER A 223 10.43 1.27 6.32
CA SER A 223 10.85 1.74 7.64
C SER A 223 10.83 0.63 8.69
N THR A 224 9.99 -0.40 8.52
CA THR A 224 10.05 -1.61 9.37
C THR A 224 11.40 -2.30 9.22
N ILE A 225 11.87 -2.49 7.98
CA ILE A 225 13.15 -3.15 7.70
C ILE A 225 14.31 -2.26 8.16
N LYS A 226 14.21 -0.94 7.95
CA LYS A 226 15.17 0.05 8.47
C LYS A 226 15.38 -0.09 9.97
N GLU A 227 14.29 -0.17 10.74
CA GLU A 227 14.35 -0.27 12.20
C GLU A 227 14.89 -1.62 12.70
N LEU A 228 14.62 -2.71 11.97
CA LEU A 228 15.22 -4.01 12.24
C LEU A 228 16.72 -4.02 11.90
N CYS A 229 17.10 -3.47 10.75
CA CYS A 229 18.49 -3.32 10.32
C CYS A 229 19.29 -2.52 11.36
N ARG A 230 18.76 -1.39 11.83
CA ARG A 230 19.39 -0.57 12.87
C ARG A 230 19.71 -1.31 14.17
N ARG A 231 18.90 -2.32 14.54
CA ARG A 231 19.05 -3.09 15.79
C ARG A 231 19.86 -4.36 15.61
N TRP A 232 19.67 -5.06 14.50
CA TRP A 232 20.23 -6.40 14.28
C TRP A 232 21.48 -6.40 13.40
N PHE A 233 21.65 -5.36 12.57
CA PHE A 233 22.72 -5.19 11.58
C PHE A 233 23.28 -3.76 11.64
N PRO A 234 23.78 -3.31 12.81
CA PRO A 234 24.16 -1.90 13.01
C PRO A 234 25.35 -1.45 12.14
N GLU A 235 26.21 -2.37 11.70
CA GLU A 235 27.34 -2.04 10.83
C GLU A 235 26.87 -1.84 9.38
N GLU A 236 25.99 -2.72 8.88
CA GLU A 236 25.35 -2.57 7.57
C GLU A 236 24.45 -1.33 7.53
N TYR A 237 23.75 -1.02 8.62
CA TYR A 237 22.91 0.17 8.71
C TYR A 237 23.68 1.48 8.45
N LYS A 238 24.94 1.58 8.90
CA LYS A 238 25.80 2.75 8.66
C LYS A 238 26.13 2.96 7.18
N LEU A 239 26.04 1.91 6.37
CA LEU A 239 26.31 1.94 4.93
C LEU A 239 25.06 2.26 4.10
N ALA A 240 23.89 2.36 4.74
CA ALA A 240 22.65 2.66 4.05
C ALA A 240 22.72 4.03 3.35
N PRO A 241 22.16 4.14 2.13
CA PRO A 241 22.16 5.40 1.39
C PRO A 241 21.46 6.50 2.20
N GLN A 242 22.08 7.67 2.28
CA GLN A 242 21.46 8.84 2.88
C GLN A 242 20.40 9.40 1.93
N LYS A 243 19.19 9.62 2.44
CA LYS A 243 18.11 10.28 1.71
C LYS A 243 18.47 11.75 1.49
N LYS A 244 18.17 12.27 0.31
CA LYS A 244 18.27 13.71 0.06
C LYS A 244 17.13 14.46 0.75
N ALA A 245 16.01 13.78 1.00
CA ALA A 245 14.81 14.34 1.62
C ALA A 245 14.38 15.64 0.92
N SER A 246 14.12 15.55 -0.39
CA SER A 246 13.66 16.71 -1.17
C SER A 246 12.21 17.10 -0.85
N HIS A 247 11.47 16.27 -0.09
CA HIS A 247 10.07 16.47 0.28
C HIS A 247 9.21 16.66 -0.96
N ARG A 248 9.39 15.74 -1.91
CA ARG A 248 8.70 15.68 -3.19
C ARG A 248 8.39 14.23 -3.48
N ALA A 249 7.10 13.92 -3.57
CA ALA A 249 6.62 12.55 -3.48
C ALA A 249 7.31 11.55 -4.44
N LEU A 250 7.54 11.94 -5.70
CA LEU A 250 8.16 11.02 -6.67
C LEU A 250 9.63 10.70 -6.33
N ASP A 251 10.40 11.70 -5.90
CA ASP A 251 11.80 11.52 -5.52
C ASP A 251 11.89 10.63 -4.28
N ASP A 252 11.03 10.87 -3.30
CA ASP A 252 10.99 10.12 -2.04
C ASP A 252 10.60 8.65 -2.25
N ILE A 253 9.71 8.33 -3.22
CA ILE A 253 9.46 6.95 -3.65
C ILE A 253 10.73 6.32 -4.22
N GLN A 254 11.43 7.01 -5.11
CA GLN A 254 12.64 6.46 -5.74
C GLN A 254 13.74 6.21 -4.70
N GLU A 255 13.88 7.08 -3.70
CA GLU A 255 14.78 6.86 -2.57
C GLU A 255 14.35 5.67 -1.71
N SER A 256 13.05 5.50 -1.47
CA SER A 256 12.48 4.36 -0.73
C SER A 256 12.75 3.03 -1.43
N ILE A 257 12.62 2.97 -2.75
CA ILE A 257 12.94 1.79 -3.56
C ILE A 257 14.44 1.46 -3.47
N LYS A 258 15.31 2.48 -3.56
CA LYS A 258 16.77 2.31 -3.43
C LYS A 258 17.16 1.82 -2.04
N GLU A 259 16.54 2.36 -0.99
CA GLU A 259 16.73 1.93 0.40
C GLU A 259 16.33 0.44 0.57
N LEU A 260 15.19 0.02 0.01
CA LEU A 260 14.78 -1.38 0.09
C LEU A 260 15.70 -2.32 -0.71
N HIS A 261 16.17 -1.89 -1.89
CA HIS A 261 17.20 -2.61 -2.65
C HIS A 261 18.48 -2.79 -1.83
N PHE A 262 18.91 -1.74 -1.12
CA PHE A 262 20.07 -1.81 -0.23
C PHE A 262 19.87 -2.89 0.85
N TYR A 263 18.74 -2.88 1.57
CA TYR A 263 18.49 -3.90 2.59
C TYR A 263 18.43 -5.30 2.01
N ARG A 264 17.76 -5.47 0.87
CA ARG A 264 17.68 -6.76 0.16
C ARG A 264 19.07 -7.33 -0.14
N ALA A 265 20.02 -6.50 -0.52
CA ALA A 265 21.38 -6.93 -0.85
C ALA A 265 22.26 -7.21 0.37
N HIS A 266 22.06 -6.50 1.49
CA HIS A 266 23.01 -6.51 2.61
C HIS A 266 22.54 -7.31 3.83
N VAL A 267 21.24 -7.32 4.14
CA VAL A 267 20.74 -7.93 5.39
C VAL A 267 19.84 -9.14 5.18
N PHE A 268 19.36 -9.37 3.95
CA PHE A 268 18.63 -10.59 3.62
C PHE A 268 19.58 -11.68 3.10
N LYS A 269 19.23 -12.94 3.38
CA LYS A 269 19.99 -14.10 2.92
C LYS A 269 20.04 -14.13 1.39
N SER A 270 21.25 -14.21 0.82
CA SER A 270 21.39 -14.29 -0.63
C SER A 270 20.90 -15.66 -1.17
N GLN A 271 20.22 -15.63 -2.32
CA GLN A 271 19.75 -16.85 -2.98
C GLN A 271 20.91 -17.77 -3.42
N THR A 272 22.07 -17.18 -3.73
CA THR A 272 23.28 -17.90 -4.11
C THR A 272 23.85 -18.72 -2.97
N GLU A 273 23.86 -18.19 -1.75
CA GLU A 273 24.33 -18.92 -0.57
C GLU A 273 23.37 -20.06 -0.20
N GLU A 274 22.07 -19.95 -0.51
CA GLU A 274 21.13 -21.06 -0.37
C GLU A 274 21.36 -22.18 -1.39
N LYS A 275 21.63 -21.83 -2.66
CA LYS A 275 21.99 -22.83 -3.68
C LYS A 275 23.31 -23.54 -3.32
N LYS A 276 24.33 -22.81 -2.86
CA LYS A 276 25.60 -23.40 -2.40
C LYS A 276 25.39 -24.34 -1.20
N ARG A 277 24.61 -23.94 -0.19
CA ARG A 277 24.29 -24.83 0.96
C ARG A 277 23.56 -26.09 0.54
N LYS A 278 22.59 -26.00 -0.39
CA LYS A 278 21.87 -27.18 -0.93
C LYS A 278 22.78 -28.10 -1.73
N ILE A 279 23.71 -27.54 -2.52
CA ILE A 279 24.72 -28.32 -3.25
C ILE A 279 25.64 -29.05 -2.25
N LEU A 280 26.13 -28.35 -1.21
CA LEU A 280 27.00 -28.95 -0.20
C LEU A 280 26.30 -30.06 0.60
N GLN A 281 25.05 -29.86 1.05
CA GLN A 281 24.28 -30.90 1.76
C GLN A 281 24.01 -32.14 0.91
N ASN A 282 23.77 -31.97 -0.40
CA ASN A 282 23.57 -33.09 -1.31
C ASN A 282 24.88 -33.86 -1.60
N CYS A 283 26.02 -33.17 -1.62
CA CYS A 283 27.34 -33.80 -1.76
C CYS A 283 27.73 -34.65 -0.54
N ASP A 284 27.38 -34.23 0.68
CA ASP A 284 27.67 -35.00 1.90
C ASP A 284 26.76 -36.24 2.05
N SER A 285 25.53 -36.15 1.56
CA SER A 285 24.56 -37.26 1.55
C SER A 285 24.91 -38.37 0.55
N ASN A 286 25.60 -38.02 -0.55
CA ASN A 286 26.06 -38.98 -1.56
C ASN A 286 27.43 -39.63 -1.25
N LYS A 287 28.12 -39.19 -0.18
CA LYS A 287 29.36 -39.82 0.30
C LYS A 287 29.14 -40.84 1.42
N SER A 288 27.90 -41.02 1.85
CA SER A 288 27.50 -41.90 2.97
C SER A 288 26.70 -43.14 2.52
N VAL A 289 26.76 -43.48 1.22
CA VAL A 289 26.21 -44.72 0.64
C VAL A 289 27.34 -45.59 0.11
#